data_AF-A0A6G0XNW3-F1
#
_entry.id   AF-A0A6G0XNW3-F1
#
_cell.length_a   1.000
_cell.length_b   1.000
_cell.length_c   1.000
_cell.angle_alpha   90.00
_cell.angle_beta   90.00
_cell.angle_gamma   90.00
#
_symmetry.space_group_name_H-M   'P 1'
#
loop_
_entity.id
_entity.type
_entity.pdbx_description
1 polymer ?
#
loop_
_entity_poly.entity_id
_entity_poly.type
_entity_poly.pdbx_seq_one_letter_code
_entity_poly.pdbx_strand_id
1 'polypeptide(L)'
;PRCLLEASYMVQDATAQRAIQQDFYVDDLLSGCQTEEECYNLYQVMSTELNKVGFSLRKWCSNSEFVLSKMSNSENQSNYMLSISDEETISTLGLVNLT
;
A
#
# COMPACT_ATOMS: atom_id res chain seq x y z
N PRO A 1 5.52 -11.87 6.37
CA PRO A 1 5.83 -13.30 6.15
C PRO A 1 7.22 -13.44 5.55
N ARG A 2 7.91 -14.57 5.77
CA ARG A 2 9.33 -14.73 5.39
C ARG A 2 9.58 -14.48 3.90
N CYS A 3 8.68 -14.89 3.02
CA CYS A 3 8.79 -14.64 1.58
C CYS A 3 8.74 -13.15 1.19
N LEU A 4 7.88 -12.35 1.82
CA LEU A 4 7.86 -10.89 1.61
C LEU A 4 9.15 -10.25 2.11
N LEU A 5 9.67 -10.70 3.25
CA LEU A 5 10.96 -10.21 3.75
C LEU A 5 12.10 -10.51 2.78
N GLU A 6 12.16 -11.72 2.23
CA GLU A 6 13.15 -12.06 1.19
C GLU A 6 12.97 -11.19 -0.07
N ALA A 7 11.72 -10.88 -0.45
CA ALA A 7 11.43 -9.99 -1.58
C ALA A 7 11.98 -8.58 -1.37
N SER A 8 12.04 -8.09 -0.11
CA SER A 8 12.62 -6.76 0.18
C SER A 8 14.09 -6.61 -0.23
N TYR A 9 14.85 -7.70 -0.30
CA TYR A 9 16.25 -7.68 -0.76
C TYR A 9 16.38 -7.66 -2.28
N MET A 10 15.30 -7.95 -3.01
CA MET A 10 15.26 -7.87 -4.48
C MET A 10 14.79 -6.49 -4.97
N VAL A 11 14.22 -5.68 -4.08
CA VAL A 11 13.71 -4.34 -4.36
C VAL A 11 14.84 -3.31 -4.23
N GLN A 12 15.01 -2.47 -5.25
CA GLN A 12 16.00 -1.39 -5.26
C GLN A 12 15.46 -0.08 -4.70
N ASP A 13 14.14 0.13 -4.78
CA ASP A 13 13.51 1.33 -4.24
C ASP A 13 13.53 1.30 -2.71
N ALA A 14 14.18 2.30 -2.12
CA ALA A 14 14.37 2.38 -0.67
C ALA A 14 13.04 2.53 0.09
N THR A 15 12.05 3.21 -0.49
CA THR A 15 10.72 3.38 0.09
C THR A 15 9.98 2.04 0.14
N ALA A 16 9.98 1.29 -0.97
CA ALA A 16 9.39 -0.05 -0.99
C ALA A 16 10.12 -1.01 -0.06
N GLN A 17 11.46 -1.02 -0.06
CA GLN A 17 12.24 -1.88 0.81
C GLN A 17 11.90 -1.63 2.28
N ARG A 18 11.87 -0.37 2.72
CA ARG A 18 11.48 0.00 4.08
C ARG A 18 10.06 -0.47 4.39
N ALA A 19 9.09 -0.17 3.52
CA ALA A 19 7.70 -0.54 3.73
C ALA A 19 7.51 -2.07 3.83
N ILE A 20 8.16 -2.86 2.96
CA ILE A 20 8.09 -4.32 3.01
C ILE A 20 8.64 -4.87 4.34
N GLN A 21 9.71 -4.27 4.85
CA GLN A 21 10.38 -4.73 6.07
C GLN A 21 9.68 -4.30 7.36
N GLN A 22 9.03 -3.14 7.36
CA GLN A 22 8.57 -2.50 8.59
C GLN A 22 7.05 -2.36 8.68
N ASP A 23 6.35 -2.27 7.55
CA ASP A 23 4.94 -1.87 7.52
C ASP A 23 4.01 -3.03 7.24
N PHE A 24 4.52 -4.22 6.92
CA PHE A 24 3.67 -5.39 6.77
C PHE A 24 3.30 -6.01 8.12
N TYR A 25 2.00 -6.03 8.40
CA TYR A 25 1.40 -6.90 9.39
C TYR A 25 0.87 -8.15 8.69
N VAL A 26 1.61 -9.26 8.81
CA VAL A 26 1.32 -10.49 8.06
C VAL A 26 1.23 -10.17 6.55
N ASP A 27 0.06 -10.30 5.91
CA ASP A 27 -0.12 -10.08 4.47
C ASP A 27 -0.62 -8.65 4.16
N ASP A 28 -0.78 -7.81 5.19
CA ASP A 28 -1.37 -6.48 5.07
C ASP A 28 -0.29 -5.41 5.15
N LEU A 29 -0.22 -4.54 4.15
CA LEU A 29 0.61 -3.34 4.22
C LEU A 29 -0.10 -2.27 5.05
N LEU A 30 0.44 -1.92 6.21
CA LEU A 30 -0.06 -0.86 7.10
C LEU A 30 0.99 0.24 7.24
N SER A 31 0.94 1.22 6.34
CA SER A 31 1.92 2.29 6.26
C SER A 31 1.32 3.65 6.61
N GLY A 32 2.19 4.60 6.94
CA GLY A 32 1.81 5.99 7.11
C GLY A 32 2.76 6.94 6.38
N CYS A 33 2.28 8.13 6.03
CA CYS A 33 3.08 9.17 5.36
C CYS A 33 2.77 10.56 5.93
N GLN A 34 3.64 11.53 5.64
CA GLN A 34 3.50 12.89 6.16
C GLN A 34 2.70 13.79 5.22
N THR A 35 2.63 13.42 3.93
CA THR A 35 1.89 14.16 2.91
C THR A 35 1.10 13.23 2.00
N GLU A 36 0.03 13.76 1.40
CA GLU A 36 -0.81 13.01 0.47
C GLU A 36 -0.03 12.56 -0.78
N GLU A 37 0.90 13.40 -1.27
CA GLU A 37 1.82 13.05 -2.34
C GLU A 37 2.73 11.88 -1.99
N GLU A 38 3.29 11.85 -0.78
CA GLU A 38 4.12 10.72 -0.31
C GLU A 38 3.31 9.42 -0.26
N CYS A 39 2.07 9.48 0.22
CA CYS A 39 1.19 8.32 0.26
C CYS A 39 0.82 7.81 -1.13
N TYR A 40 0.55 8.71 -2.07
CA TYR A 40 0.32 8.31 -3.44
C TYR A 40 1.59 7.72 -4.09
N ASN A 41 2.76 8.30 -3.84
CA ASN A 41 4.03 7.77 -4.32
C ASN A 41 4.31 6.36 -3.74
N LEU A 42 4.09 6.18 -2.44
CA LEU A 42 4.20 4.87 -1.79
C LEU A 42 3.28 3.84 -2.45
N TYR A 43 2.03 4.20 -2.72
CA TYR A 43 1.09 3.35 -3.45
C TYR A 43 1.63 2.91 -4.83
N GLN A 44 2.15 3.86 -5.61
CA GLN A 44 2.67 3.57 -6.96
C GLN A 44 3.89 2.66 -6.92
N VAL A 45 4.83 2.97 -6.03
CA VAL A 45 6.07 2.21 -5.82
C VAL A 45 5.75 0.80 -5.34
N MET A 46 4.91 0.66 -4.32
CA MET A 46 4.53 -0.65 -3.77
C MET A 46 3.73 -1.49 -4.76
N SER A 47 2.79 -0.89 -5.50
CA SER A 47 2.07 -1.57 -6.57
C SER A 47 3.04 -2.08 -7.63
N THR A 48 4.03 -1.28 -8.02
CA THR A 48 5.01 -1.66 -9.04
C THR A 48 5.93 -2.79 -8.56
N GLU A 49 6.55 -2.63 -7.40
CA GLU A 49 7.55 -3.57 -6.91
C GLU A 49 6.94 -4.92 -6.52
N LEU A 50 5.78 -4.93 -5.85
CA LEU A 50 5.13 -6.18 -5.45
C LEU A 50 4.53 -6.93 -6.63
N ASN A 51 4.05 -6.24 -7.67
CA ASN A 51 3.60 -6.90 -8.90
C ASN A 51 4.75 -7.67 -9.59
N LYS A 52 5.97 -7.15 -9.60
CA LYS A 52 7.14 -7.82 -10.21
C LYS A 52 7.46 -9.17 -9.59
N VAL A 53 7.20 -9.32 -8.29
CA VAL A 53 7.51 -10.52 -7.51
C VAL A 53 6.28 -11.40 -7.23
N GLY A 54 5.13 -11.08 -7.82
CA GLY A 54 3.90 -11.87 -7.67
C GLY A 54 3.16 -11.67 -6.34
N PHE A 55 3.44 -10.58 -5.62
CA PHE A 55 2.83 -10.23 -4.34
C PHE A 55 1.84 -9.05 -4.45
N SER A 56 1.16 -8.94 -5.59
CA SER A 56 0.22 -7.86 -5.89
C SER A 56 -0.78 -7.60 -4.74
N LEU A 57 -0.81 -6.36 -4.25
CA LEU A 57 -1.80 -5.93 -3.25
C LEU A 57 -3.16 -5.77 -3.92
N ARG A 58 -4.16 -6.49 -3.39
CA ARG A 58 -5.50 -6.60 -4.00
C ARG A 58 -6.48 -5.51 -3.58
N LYS A 59 -6.25 -4.91 -2.41
CA LYS A 59 -7.13 -3.91 -1.81
C LYS A 59 -6.30 -2.74 -1.30
N TRP A 60 -6.81 -1.53 -1.53
CA TRP A 60 -6.20 -0.30 -1.05
C TRP A 60 -7.23 0.54 -0.32
N CYS A 61 -6.86 1.08 0.82
CA CYS A 61 -7.67 2.05 1.53
C CYS A 61 -6.80 3.15 2.14
N SER A 62 -7.37 4.34 2.23
CA SER A 62 -6.73 5.52 2.78
C SER A 62 -7.79 6.41 3.44
N ASN A 63 -7.35 7.23 4.39
CA ASN A 63 -8.17 8.27 5.01
C ASN A 63 -8.20 9.58 4.20
N SER A 64 -7.39 9.69 3.15
CA SER A 64 -7.40 10.85 2.25
C SER A 64 -8.22 10.59 0.99
N GLU A 65 -9.28 11.37 0.80
CA GLU A 65 -10.07 11.37 -0.44
C GLU A 65 -9.20 11.73 -1.66
N PHE A 66 -8.22 12.62 -1.50
CA PHE A 66 -7.29 12.97 -2.57
C PHE A 66 -6.48 11.75 -3.02
N VAL A 67 -5.91 11.00 -2.08
CA VAL A 67 -5.13 9.80 -2.37
C VAL A 67 -6.01 8.75 -3.05
N LEU A 68 -7.21 8.49 -2.53
CA LEU A 68 -8.19 7.56 -3.12
C LEU A 68 -8.60 7.97 -4.55
N SER A 69 -8.83 9.27 -4.78
CA SER A 69 -9.19 9.77 -6.11
C SER A 69 -8.05 9.58 -7.12
N LYS A 70 -6.80 9.81 -6.72
CA LYS A 70 -5.62 9.58 -7.57
C LYS A 70 -5.37 8.10 -7.84
N MET A 71 -5.64 7.22 -6.87
CA MET A 71 -5.57 5.77 -7.07
C MET A 71 -6.62 5.30 -8.08
N SER A 72 -7.85 5.79 -7.98
CA SER A 72 -8.96 5.44 -8.89
C SER A 72 -8.71 5.85 -10.34
N ASN A 73 -8.03 6.98 -10.53
CA ASN A 73 -7.67 7.47 -11.86
C ASN A 73 -6.47 6.74 -12.48
N SER A 74 -5.79 5.87 -11.74
CA SER A 74 -4.72 5.04 -12.29
C SER A 74 -5.31 3.83 -13.02
N GLU A 75 -4.75 3.48 -14.19
CA GLU A 75 -5.25 2.42 -15.08
C GLU A 75 -5.25 0.99 -14.45
N ASN A 76 -4.79 0.83 -13.19
CA ASN A 76 -4.79 -0.42 -12.44
C ASN A 76 -6.15 -0.69 -11.75
N GLN A 77 -7.21 -0.82 -12.54
CA GLN A 77 -8.61 -0.98 -12.09
C GLN A 77 -8.93 -2.34 -11.40
N SER A 78 -7.95 -3.22 -11.19
CA SER A 78 -8.19 -4.54 -10.60
C SER A 78 -8.18 -4.58 -9.06
N ASN A 79 -7.84 -3.47 -8.39
CA ASN A 79 -7.75 -3.43 -6.94
C ASN A 79 -9.00 -2.80 -6.31
N TYR A 80 -9.66 -3.52 -5.40
CA TYR A 80 -10.83 -3.02 -4.70
C TYR A 80 -10.43 -1.89 -3.75
N MET A 81 -11.03 -0.71 -3.93
CA MET A 81 -10.72 0.48 -3.14
C MET A 81 -11.80 0.72 -2.09
N LEU A 82 -11.41 0.98 -0.84
CA LEU A 82 -12.32 1.24 0.29
C LEU A 82 -11.98 2.59 0.95
N SER A 83 -13.00 3.32 1.37
CA SER A 83 -12.85 4.49 2.25
C SER A 83 -12.80 4.03 3.70
N ILE A 84 -11.83 4.51 4.48
CA ILE A 84 -11.80 4.23 5.93
C ILE A 84 -12.79 5.18 6.60
N SER A 85 -13.99 4.68 6.95
CA SER A 85 -14.96 5.40 7.78
C SER A 85 -14.95 4.85 9.20
N ASP A 86 -15.19 5.71 10.21
CA ASP A 86 -15.09 5.38 11.64
C ASP A 86 -16.04 4.24 12.10
N GLU A 87 -17.01 3.83 11.27
CA GLU A 87 -17.96 2.75 11.57
C GLU A 87 -17.60 1.39 10.96
N GLU A 88 -16.61 1.32 10.06
CA GLU A 88 -16.26 0.05 9.43
C GLU A 88 -15.16 -0.68 10.20
N THR A 89 -15.51 -1.85 10.75
CA THR A 89 -14.52 -2.81 11.23
C THR A 89 -13.85 -3.43 10.00
N ILE A 90 -12.90 -2.71 9.42
CA ILE A 90 -12.13 -3.19 8.27
C ILE A 90 -11.29 -4.35 8.77
N SER A 91 -11.68 -5.57 8.38
CA SER A 91 -10.81 -6.73 8.48
C SER A 91 -9.63 -6.44 7.56
N THR A 92 -8.51 -6.10 8.18
CA THR A 92 -7.27 -5.59 7.61
C THR A 92 -6.90 -6.21 6.26
N LEU A 93 -6.52 -5.36 5.29
CA LEU A 93 -5.72 -5.65 4.08
C LEU A 93 -5.41 -4.30 3.37
N GLY A 94 -4.28 -3.67 3.71
CA GLY A 94 -3.72 -2.49 3.01
C GLY A 94 -4.15 -1.11 3.52
N LEU A 95 -3.63 -0.63 4.67
CA LEU A 95 -3.83 0.73 5.20
C LEU A 95 -2.68 1.66 4.80
N VAL A 96 -2.98 2.84 4.25
CA VAL A 96 -2.03 3.96 4.15
C VAL A 96 -2.62 5.19 4.86
N ASN A 97 -2.05 5.55 6.02
CA ASN A 97 -2.52 6.63 6.89
C ASN A 97 -1.67 7.92 6.74
N LEU A 98 -2.25 9.09 6.98
CA LEU A 98 -1.50 10.35 7.15
C LEU A 98 -1.38 10.65 8.65
N THR A 99 -0.19 11.02 9.11
CA THR A 99 0.05 11.39 10.53
C THR A 99 0.24 12.88 10.70
#